data_AF-A0A4D4LKK2-F1
#
_entry.id   AF-A0A4D4LKK2-F1
#
_cell.length_a   1.000
_cell.length_b   1.000
_cell.length_c   1.000
_cell.angle_alpha   90.00
_cell.angle_beta   90.00
_cell.angle_gamma   90.00
#
_symmetry.space_group_name_H-M   'P 1'
#
loop_
_entity.id
_entity.type
_entity.pdbx_description
1 polymer ?
#
loop_
_entity_poly.entity_id
_entity_poly.type
_entity_poly.pdbx_seq_one_letter_code
_entity_poly.pdbx_strand_id
1 'polypeptide(L)' 'MDLDGAAVRPKSPPYQPPPGGFVPFAVGYVELAEDVRVAAVLDLGELDSLDDIRIGMPLSVAAGPGVPRARPITPAEERS' A
#
# COMPACT_ATOMS: atom_id res chain seq x y z
N MET A 1 8.82 -5.26 -51.75
CA MET A 1 7.74 -5.50 -50.76
C MET A 1 8.40 -5.29 -49.43
N ASP A 2 8.56 -4.02 -49.10
CA ASP A 2 9.38 -3.56 -47.99
C ASP A 2 8.44 -3.44 -46.80
N LEU A 3 8.52 -4.43 -45.91
CA LEU A 3 7.85 -4.35 -44.62
C LEU A 3 8.66 -3.37 -43.77
N ASP A 4 8.34 -2.09 -43.90
CA ASP A 4 8.82 -1.04 -43.01
C ASP A 4 8.14 -1.27 -41.64
N GLY A 5 8.66 -2.25 -40.91
CA GLY A 5 8.21 -2.66 -39.60
C GLY A 5 8.60 -1.58 -38.60
N ALA A 6 7.76 -0.55 -38.49
CA ALA A 6 7.90 0.49 -37.47
C ALA A 6 8.08 -0.18 -36.10
N ALA A 7 9.28 -0.06 -35.53
CA ALA A 7 9.59 -0.59 -34.21
C ALA A 7 8.58 0.00 -33.20
N VAL A 8 7.71 -0.83 -32.65
CA VAL A 8 6.73 -0.42 -31.65
C VAL A 8 7.51 0.05 -30.43
N ARG A 9 7.53 1.36 -30.18
CA ARG A 9 8.10 1.89 -28.94
C ARG A 9 7.18 1.49 -27.77
N PRO A 10 7.71 0.92 -26.68
CA PRO A 10 6.91 0.59 -25.52
C PRO A 10 6.25 1.86 -24.95
N LYS A 11 5.08 1.67 -24.33
CA LYS A 11 4.27 2.78 -23.76
C LYS A 11 5.02 3.56 -22.67
N SER A 12 6.06 2.98 -22.08
CA SER A 12 6.89 3.61 -21.07
C SER A 12 8.37 3.47 -21.42
N PRO A 13 9.23 4.39 -20.93
CA PRO A 13 10.66 4.18 -20.90
C PRO A 13 11.02 2.85 -20.22
N PRO A 14 12.25 2.33 -20.45
CA PRO A 14 12.77 1.24 -19.66
C PRO A 14 12.64 1.55 -18.17
N TYR A 15 12.24 0.55 -17.40
CA TYR A 15 12.17 0.68 -15.95
C TYR A 15 13.52 1.12 -15.39
N GLN A 16 13.53 2.19 -14.61
CA GLN A 16 14.71 2.70 -13.92
C GLN A 16 14.51 2.53 -12.41
N PRO A 17 15.35 1.74 -11.74
CA PRO A 17 15.20 1.54 -10.31
C PRO A 17 15.48 2.82 -9.54
N PRO A 18 14.74 3.09 -8.45
CA PRO A 18 15.01 4.22 -7.58
C PRO A 18 16.42 4.09 -6.96
N PRO A 19 17.15 5.21 -6.77
CA PRO A 19 18.39 5.21 -6.01
C PRO A 19 18.16 4.58 -4.63
N GLY A 20 18.99 3.60 -4.25
CA GLY A 20 18.84 2.86 -2.99
C GLY A 20 17.91 1.64 -3.05
N GLY A 21 17.28 1.37 -4.21
CA GLY A 21 16.41 0.22 -4.39
C GLY A 21 15.02 0.41 -3.77
N PHE A 22 14.24 -0.67 -3.74
CA PHE A 22 12.91 -0.65 -3.14
C PHE A 22 12.97 -0.97 -1.65
N VAL A 23 12.20 -0.20 -0.88
CA VAL A 23 11.90 -0.51 0.52
C VAL A 23 10.57 -1.26 0.53
N PRO A 24 10.49 -2.48 1.08
CA PRO A 24 9.23 -3.21 1.19
C PRO A 24 8.28 -2.49 2.14
N PHE A 25 6.99 -2.55 1.83
CA PHE A 25 5.92 -2.03 2.69
C PHE A 25 4.70 -2.94 2.58
N ALA A 26 3.91 -3.00 3.65
CA ALA A 26 2.69 -3.78 3.68
C ALA A 26 1.53 -2.97 3.10
N VAL A 27 0.64 -3.65 2.37
CA VAL A 27 -0.62 -3.10 1.85
C VAL A 27 -1.73 -4.05 2.21
N GLY A 28 -2.85 -3.51 2.69
CA GLY A 28 -4.03 -4.28 3.05
C GLY A 28 -5.32 -3.58 2.66
N TYR A 29 -6.42 -4.35 2.64
CA TYR A 29 -7.77 -3.80 2.60
C TYR A 29 -8.25 -3.58 4.03
N VAL A 30 -8.59 -2.34 4.36
CA VAL A 30 -9.17 -1.99 5.65
C VAL A 30 -10.67 -1.87 5.50
N GLU A 31 -11.39 -2.61 6.34
CA GLU A 31 -12.86 -2.53 6.44
C GLU A 31 -13.22 -1.30 7.29
N LEU A 32 -14.06 -0.45 6.73
CA LEU A 32 -14.66 0.71 7.39
C LEU A 32 -16.15 0.44 7.62
N ALA A 33 -16.85 1.39 8.23
CA ALA A 33 -18.30 1.33 8.36
C ALA A 33 -18.98 1.17 6.99
N GLU A 34 -20.22 0.68 7.01
CA GLU A 34 -21.08 0.59 5.82
C GLU A 34 -20.49 -0.30 4.70
N ASP A 35 -19.77 -1.37 5.08
CA ASP A 35 -19.14 -2.34 4.17
C ASP A 35 -18.13 -1.74 3.18
N VAL A 36 -17.62 -0.54 3.47
CA VAL A 36 -16.59 0.11 2.64
C VAL A 36 -15.23 -0.54 2.89
N ARG A 37 -14.50 -0.82 1.80
CA ARG A 37 -13.12 -1.33 1.84
C ARG A 37 -12.17 -0.40 1.12
N VAL A 38 -11.07 -0.05 1.80
CA VAL A 38 -10.04 0.84 1.24
C VAL A 38 -8.70 0.11 1.20
N ALA A 39 -8.03 0.15 0.04
CA ALA A 39 -6.64 -0.25 -0.05
C ALA A 39 -5.76 0.82 0.60
N ALA A 40 -5.01 0.45 1.64
CA ALA A 40 -4.15 1.35 2.38
C ALA A 40 -2.76 0.74 2.62
N VAL A 41 -1.76 1.61 2.68
CA VAL A 41 -0.44 1.23 3.21
C VAL A 41 -0.58 1.02 4.72
N LEU A 42 -0.06 -0.09 5.24
CA LEU A 42 -0.07 -0.37 6.66
C LEU A 42 1.22 0.19 7.28
N ASP A 43 1.09 1.24 8.09
CA ASP A 43 2.17 1.82 8.87
C ASP A 43 2.29 1.04 10.18
N LEU A 44 3.12 0.01 10.15
CA LEU A 44 3.23 -0.98 11.23
C LEU A 44 4.10 -0.52 12.40
N GLY A 45 4.84 0.60 12.26
CA GLY A 45 5.51 1.33 13.35
C GLY A 45 6.27 0.45 14.35
N GLU A 46 5.59 0.11 15.45
CA GLU A 46 6.07 -0.64 16.62
C GLU A 46 5.97 -2.17 16.49
N LEU A 47 5.45 -2.69 15.38
CA LEU A 47 5.41 -4.14 15.16
C LEU A 47 6.79 -4.63 14.75
N ASP A 48 7.36 -5.51 15.58
CA ASP A 48 8.70 -6.06 15.41
C ASP A 48 8.81 -7.00 14.19
N SER A 49 7.68 -7.56 13.73
CA SER A 49 7.62 -8.43 12.55
C SER A 49 6.34 -8.27 11.71
N LEU A 50 6.45 -8.61 10.42
CA LEU A 50 5.27 -8.81 9.55
C LEU A 50 4.36 -9.95 10.05
N ASP A 51 4.90 -10.87 10.87
CA ASP A 51 4.13 -11.98 11.46
C ASP A 51 3.09 -11.53 12.50
N ASP A 52 3.21 -10.30 13.00
CA ASP A 52 2.26 -9.72 13.95
C ASP A 52 0.99 -9.19 13.27
N ILE A 53 0.98 -9.13 11.92
CA ILE A 53 -0.18 -8.72 11.15
C ILE A 53 -1.24 -9.83 11.19
N ARG A 54 -2.46 -9.48 11.63
CA ARG A 54 -3.60 -10.39 11.69
C ARG A 54 -4.81 -9.79 10.99
N ILE A 55 -5.58 -10.63 10.30
CA ILE A 55 -6.89 -10.23 9.79
C ILE A 55 -7.81 -9.93 10.98
N GLY A 56 -8.56 -8.82 10.88
CA GLY A 56 -9.43 -8.35 11.95
C GLY A 56 -8.71 -7.52 13.03
N MET A 57 -7.43 -7.19 12.86
CA MET A 57 -6.77 -6.24 13.75
C MET A 57 -7.42 -4.84 13.65
N PRO A 58 -7.63 -4.14 14.77
CA PRO A 58 -8.19 -2.80 14.74
C PRO A 58 -7.17 -1.81 14.15
N LEU A 59 -7.63 -0.99 13.20
CA LEU A 59 -6.82 -0.03 12.47
C LEU A 59 -7.55 1.31 12.39
N SER A 60 -6.80 2.40 12.46
CA SER A 60 -7.30 3.73 12.07
C SER A 60 -6.75 4.12 10.71
N VAL A 61 -7.64 4.54 9.81
CA VAL A 61 -7.28 5.02 8.46
C VAL A 61 -7.22 6.54 8.45
N ALA A 62 -6.11 7.07 7.93
CA ALA A 62 -5.93 8.49 7.69
C ALA A 62 -5.66 8.76 6.21
N ALA A 63 -6.20 9.87 5.71
CA ALA A 63 -5.79 10.42 4.43
C ALA A 63 -4.35 10.92 4.53
N GLY A 64 -3.53 10.61 3.52
CA GLY A 64 -2.15 11.04 3.42
C GLY A 64 -1.77 11.37 1.98
N PRO A 65 -0.57 11.91 1.74
CA PRO A 65 -0.09 12.18 0.39
C PRO A 65 -0.05 10.89 -0.45
N GLY A 66 -0.66 10.94 -1.63
CA GLY A 66 -0.66 9.84 -2.61
C GLY A 66 -1.70 8.76 -2.32
N VAL A 67 -1.58 8.06 -1.18
CA VAL A 67 -2.44 6.92 -0.83
C VAL A 67 -2.92 6.97 0.62
N PRO A 68 -4.09 6.38 0.95
CA PRO A 68 -4.52 6.17 2.31
C PRO A 68 -3.51 5.35 3.12
N ARG A 69 -3.41 5.65 4.41
CA ARG A 69 -2.53 4.96 5.35
C ARG A 69 -3.31 4.48 6.56
N ALA A 70 -2.98 3.30 7.06
CA ALA A 70 -3.63 2.69 8.20
C ALA A 70 -2.59 2.35 9.28
N ARG A 71 -2.95 2.56 10.55
CA ARG A 71 -2.07 2.28 11.70
C ARG A 71 -2.81 1.42 12.72
N PRO A 72 -2.14 0.49 13.41
CA PRO A 72 -2.69 -0.19 14.57
C PRO A 72 -3.17 0.81 15.61
N ILE A 73 -4.33 0.55 16.21
CA ILE A 73 -4.81 1.27 17.39
C ILE A 73 -4.88 0.32 18.56
N THR A 74 -4.62 0.82 19.77
CA THR A 74 -4.85 0.01 20.97
C THR A 74 -6.35 0.00 21.31
N PRO A 75 -6.88 -1.08 21.91
CA PRO A 75 -8.29 -1.14 22.33
C PRO A 75 -8.72 -0.03 23.30
N ALA A 76 -7.77 0.69 23.91
CA ALA A 76 -8.04 1.85 24.77
C ALA A 76 -8.40 3.11 23.96
N GLU A 77 -7.90 3.24 22.72
CA GLU A 77 -8.18 4.36 21.82
C GLU A 77 -9.51 4.20 21.07
N GLU A 78 -10.00 2.97 20.94
CA GLU A 78 -11.28 2.64 20.26
C GLU A 78 -12.53 3.10 21.03
N ARG A 79 -12.37 3.58 22.27
CA ARG A 79 -13.48 3.99 23.14
C ARG A 79 -13.70 5.50 23.26
N SER A 80 -12.97 6.33 22.49
CA SER A 80 -13.05 7.79 22.61
C SER A 80 -13.81 8.46 21.46
#